data_AF-A0A820MCX3-F1
#
_entry.id   AF-A0A820MCX3-F1
#
_cell.length_a   1.000
_cell.length_b   1.000
_cell.length_c   1.000
_cell.angle_alpha   90.00
_cell.angle_beta   90.00
_cell.angle_gamma   90.00
#
_symmetry.space_group_name_H-M   'P 1'
#
loop_
_entity.id
_entity.type
_entity.pdbx_description
1 polymer ?
#
loop_
_entity_poly.entity_id
_entity_poly.type
_entity_poly.pdbx_seq_one_letter_code
_entity_poly.pdbx_strand_id
1 'polypeptide(L)'
;MVTCEKRLQSRFSATTSRYLLPTFRRPCYLAIWKDINDQYIDAGNLFYQWTLEGESPIYEEINDALLCDNYNKLRKHIIYINKLRRAIQENRQTEPMRIYRNLELDPAYVRKEYQEDQIFLWPTFSSASRDRKRASKFGNYTFQIDTSSNGVTYYTDISKYSEFPHEQEVLFYPYSGFRVKEILSDAKIIKLECVDTLAVELHSKQLIPEQVKLFDQRRQMFVYLHKDSKYVHWSKADQPDKIYCIGENPTGYWDSPKRFHHRNGYFLNRGYSGWKEYLNNHYHATFQQKE
;
A
#
# COMPACT_ATOMS: atom_id res chain seq x y z
N MET A 1 8.47 23.71 -20.37
CA MET A 1 9.10 22.40 -20.58
C MET A 1 9.64 21.91 -19.25
N VAL A 2 8.89 21.04 -18.57
CA VAL A 2 9.41 20.29 -17.42
C VAL A 2 10.32 19.21 -18.01
N THR A 3 11.60 19.20 -17.66
CA THR A 3 12.58 18.26 -18.21
C THR A 3 12.17 16.82 -17.91
N CYS A 4 12.40 15.92 -18.88
CA CYS A 4 12.11 14.48 -18.78
C CYS A 4 12.63 13.84 -17.46
N GLU A 5 13.73 14.36 -16.91
CA GLU A 5 14.27 13.95 -15.60
C GLU A 5 13.35 14.18 -14.39
N LYS A 6 12.52 15.23 -14.38
CA LYS A 6 11.56 15.47 -13.29
C LYS A 6 10.35 14.52 -13.35
N ARG A 7 10.02 13.97 -14.52
CA ARG A 7 8.91 13.02 -14.69
C ARG A 7 9.32 11.60 -14.28
N LEU A 8 10.55 11.18 -14.59
CA LEU A 8 11.07 9.88 -14.18
C LEU A 8 10.94 9.65 -12.66
N GLN A 9 11.16 10.68 -11.83
CA GLN A 9 11.06 10.58 -10.37
C GLN A 9 9.67 10.12 -9.89
N SER A 10 8.55 10.49 -10.53
CA SER A 10 7.21 10.16 -10.00
C SER A 10 6.90 8.66 -10.06
N ARG A 11 7.42 7.95 -11.08
CA ARG A 11 7.10 6.55 -11.37
C ARG A 11 7.43 5.56 -10.25
N PHE A 12 8.54 5.82 -9.55
CA PHE A 12 8.93 4.99 -8.42
C PHE A 12 8.80 5.70 -7.07
N SER A 13 8.90 7.04 -6.99
CA SER A 13 8.88 7.77 -5.71
C SER A 13 7.49 8.11 -5.15
N ALA A 14 6.45 8.23 -6.00
CA ALA A 14 5.22 8.90 -5.59
C ALA A 14 4.21 8.01 -4.84
N THR A 15 4.42 6.69 -4.75
CA THR A 15 3.29 5.77 -4.48
C THR A 15 3.51 4.69 -3.42
N THR A 16 4.37 4.89 -2.43
CA THR A 16 4.32 4.11 -1.18
C THR A 16 3.77 5.00 -0.08
N SER A 17 2.75 4.52 0.64
CA SER A 17 2.03 5.28 1.65
C SER A 17 3.06 5.67 2.68
N ARG A 18 3.31 6.97 2.81
CA ARG A 18 4.27 7.53 3.78
C ARG A 18 3.83 7.34 5.25
N TYR A 19 2.78 6.55 5.50
CA TYR A 19 2.08 6.49 6.79
C TYR A 19 1.54 5.08 7.00
N LEU A 20 2.40 4.13 7.38
CA LEU A 20 2.13 2.68 7.56
C LEU A 20 2.42 1.82 6.34
N LEU A 21 3.40 0.94 6.50
CA LEU A 21 3.55 -0.27 5.70
C LEU A 21 2.42 -1.22 6.11
N PRO A 22 1.33 -1.35 5.33
CA PRO A 22 0.18 -2.12 5.75
C PRO A 22 0.57 -3.59 5.92
N THR A 23 0.06 -4.24 6.94
CA THR A 23 0.18 -5.69 7.08
C THR A 23 -1.07 -6.46 6.66
N PHE A 24 -2.06 -5.72 6.15
CA PHE A 24 -3.34 -6.23 5.65
C PHE A 24 -3.71 -5.61 4.32
N ARG A 25 -4.37 -6.40 3.47
CA ARG A 25 -5.13 -5.84 2.35
C ARG A 25 -6.25 -4.95 2.86
N ARG A 26 -6.34 -3.76 2.28
CA ARG A 26 -7.28 -2.74 2.77
C ARG A 26 -8.72 -3.02 2.32
N PRO A 27 -9.73 -2.55 3.07
CA PRO A 27 -11.12 -2.94 2.86
C PRO A 27 -11.69 -2.60 1.48
N CYS A 28 -11.40 -1.42 0.93
CA CYS A 28 -11.96 -1.02 -0.36
C CYS A 28 -11.37 -1.88 -1.49
N TYR A 29 -10.06 -2.16 -1.45
CA TYR A 29 -9.44 -3.11 -2.36
C TYR A 29 -10.03 -4.53 -2.25
N LEU A 30 -10.29 -5.02 -1.02
CA LEU A 30 -10.93 -6.34 -0.84
C LEU A 30 -12.36 -6.38 -1.39
N ALA A 31 -13.09 -5.27 -1.34
CA ALA A 31 -14.47 -5.17 -1.81
C ALA A 31 -14.59 -5.33 -3.32
N ILE A 32 -13.66 -4.73 -4.06
CA ILE A 32 -13.68 -4.71 -5.53
C ILE A 32 -12.97 -5.92 -6.16
N TRP A 33 -12.10 -6.62 -5.41
CA TRP A 33 -11.32 -7.75 -5.96
C TRP A 33 -12.24 -8.84 -6.54
N LYS A 34 -13.41 -9.09 -5.95
CA LYS A 34 -14.25 -10.24 -6.33
C LYS A 34 -14.88 -10.15 -7.73
N ASP A 35 -14.84 -9.00 -8.39
CA ASP A 35 -15.46 -8.78 -9.71
C ASP A 35 -14.53 -9.17 -10.89
N ILE A 36 -14.13 -10.45 -10.96
CA ILE A 36 -13.31 -10.95 -12.09
C ILE A 36 -14.23 -11.61 -13.12
N ASN A 37 -14.44 -10.93 -14.25
CA ASN A 37 -15.00 -11.55 -15.45
C ASN A 37 -13.91 -12.25 -16.26
N ASP A 38 -14.26 -13.38 -16.86
CA ASP A 38 -13.36 -14.28 -17.59
C ASP A 38 -13.08 -13.79 -19.03
N GLN A 39 -12.59 -12.55 -19.14
CA GLN A 39 -12.25 -11.93 -20.42
C GLN A 39 -10.81 -12.26 -20.82
N TYR A 40 -10.59 -12.32 -22.14
CA TYR A 40 -9.26 -12.38 -22.75
C TYR A 40 -8.35 -11.24 -22.25
N ILE A 41 -7.07 -11.56 -22.07
CA ILE A 41 -6.02 -10.66 -21.57
C ILE A 41 -4.90 -10.59 -22.59
N ASP A 42 -4.75 -9.42 -23.22
CA ASP A 42 -3.52 -9.06 -23.91
C ASP A 42 -2.54 -8.48 -22.88
N ALA A 43 -1.72 -9.36 -22.29
CA ALA A 43 -0.76 -8.98 -21.27
C ALA A 43 0.27 -7.96 -21.79
N GLY A 44 0.70 -8.09 -23.05
CA GLY A 44 1.68 -7.19 -23.64
C GLY A 44 1.17 -5.77 -23.73
N ASN A 45 -0.04 -5.56 -24.24
CA ASN A 45 -0.65 -4.24 -24.29
C ASN A 45 -0.94 -3.66 -22.89
N LEU A 46 -1.35 -4.49 -21.91
CA LEU A 46 -1.55 -4.02 -20.53
C LEU A 46 -0.24 -3.55 -19.88
N PHE A 47 0.85 -4.29 -20.07
CA PHE A 47 2.14 -3.90 -19.55
C PHE A 47 2.67 -2.64 -20.24
N TYR A 48 2.51 -2.53 -21.55
CA TYR A 48 2.83 -1.31 -22.29
C TYR A 48 2.05 -0.10 -21.75
N GLN A 49 0.73 -0.20 -21.64
CA GLN A 49 -0.14 0.86 -21.10
C GLN A 49 0.24 1.26 -19.67
N TRP A 50 0.64 0.29 -18.83
CA TRP A 50 1.13 0.56 -17.49
C TRP A 50 2.37 1.46 -17.49
N THR A 51 3.20 1.35 -18.53
CA THR A 51 4.48 2.07 -18.62
C THR A 51 4.41 3.42 -19.32
N LEU A 52 3.31 3.73 -19.99
CA LEU A 52 3.15 4.99 -20.71
C LEU A 52 3.21 6.19 -19.78
N GLU A 53 4.03 7.18 -20.16
CA GLU A 53 4.03 8.52 -19.55
C GLU A 53 3.06 9.46 -20.30
N GLY A 54 2.58 10.49 -19.60
CA GLY A 54 1.63 11.45 -20.16
C GLY A 54 1.17 12.47 -19.13
N GLU A 55 0.07 13.18 -19.42
CA GLU A 55 -0.54 14.11 -18.46
C GLU A 55 -1.26 13.40 -17.31
N SER A 56 -1.71 12.16 -17.53
CA SER A 56 -2.35 11.33 -16.50
C SER A 56 -1.96 9.85 -16.70
N PRO A 57 -0.75 9.44 -16.30
CA PRO A 57 -0.32 8.05 -16.43
C PRO A 57 -1.22 7.12 -15.60
N ILE A 58 -1.67 6.01 -16.19
CA ILE A 58 -2.60 5.09 -15.51
C ILE A 58 -2.01 4.49 -14.23
N TYR A 59 -0.68 4.27 -14.21
CA TYR A 59 0.00 3.75 -13.04
C TYR A 59 -0.10 4.70 -11.84
N GLU A 60 -0.07 6.03 -12.07
CA GLU A 60 -0.18 7.03 -10.99
C GLU A 60 -1.59 7.03 -10.40
N GLU A 61 -2.62 7.05 -11.25
CA GLU A 61 -4.02 7.03 -10.80
C GLU A 61 -4.34 5.77 -9.99
N ILE A 62 -3.93 4.60 -10.49
CA ILE A 62 -4.19 3.31 -9.84
C ILE A 62 -3.39 3.20 -8.55
N ASN A 63 -2.10 3.54 -8.57
CA ASN A 63 -1.28 3.43 -7.38
C ASN A 63 -1.72 4.43 -6.31
N ASP A 64 -2.12 5.66 -6.65
CA ASP A 64 -2.75 6.59 -5.70
C ASP A 64 -4.05 6.00 -5.13
N ALA A 65 -4.90 5.41 -5.97
CA ALA A 65 -6.14 4.78 -5.53
C ALA A 65 -5.89 3.64 -4.53
N LEU A 66 -4.92 2.77 -4.80
CA LEU A 66 -4.50 1.68 -3.90
C LEU A 66 -3.88 2.23 -2.61
N LEU A 67 -3.02 3.25 -2.74
CA LEU A 67 -2.34 3.88 -1.61
C LEU A 67 -3.28 4.55 -0.63
N CYS A 68 -4.36 5.10 -1.16
CA CYS A 68 -5.34 5.85 -0.41
C CYS A 68 -6.57 4.99 -0.06
N ASP A 69 -6.59 3.72 -0.49
CA ASP A 69 -7.75 2.82 -0.46
C ASP A 69 -9.04 3.52 -0.93
N ASN A 70 -8.93 4.34 -1.98
CA ASN A 70 -10.02 5.19 -2.45
C ASN A 70 -11.01 4.35 -3.27
N TYR A 71 -12.14 3.99 -2.67
CA TYR A 71 -13.15 3.13 -3.29
C TYR A 71 -13.59 3.61 -4.68
N ASN A 72 -13.89 4.90 -4.85
CA ASN A 72 -14.39 5.44 -6.12
C ASN A 72 -13.32 5.39 -7.22
N LYS A 73 -12.08 5.78 -6.91
CA LYS A 73 -10.97 5.67 -7.87
C LYS A 73 -10.66 4.22 -8.20
N LEU A 74 -10.63 3.35 -7.19
CA LEU A 74 -10.40 1.94 -7.39
C LEU A 74 -11.49 1.30 -8.27
N ARG A 75 -12.76 1.62 -8.03
CA ARG A 75 -13.90 1.17 -8.84
C ARG A 75 -13.81 1.67 -10.28
N LYS A 76 -13.39 2.92 -10.51
CA LYS A 76 -13.14 3.46 -11.86
C LYS A 76 -12.14 2.60 -12.64
N HIS A 77 -11.11 2.06 -11.98
CA HIS A 77 -10.05 1.28 -12.62
C HIS A 77 -10.15 -0.23 -12.44
N ILE A 78 -11.26 -0.77 -11.89
CA ILE A 78 -11.30 -2.17 -11.44
C ILE A 78 -11.05 -3.19 -12.56
N ILE A 79 -11.58 -2.94 -13.76
CA ILE A 79 -11.37 -3.81 -14.92
C ILE A 79 -9.88 -3.88 -15.26
N TYR A 80 -9.19 -2.74 -15.30
CA TYR A 80 -7.76 -2.68 -15.58
C TYR A 80 -6.93 -3.32 -14.47
N ILE A 81 -7.24 -3.01 -13.20
CA ILE A 81 -6.57 -3.59 -12.03
C ILE A 81 -6.67 -5.13 -12.07
N ASN A 82 -7.85 -5.69 -12.31
CA ASN A 82 -8.05 -7.14 -12.35
C ASN A 82 -7.33 -7.80 -13.54
N LYS A 83 -7.36 -7.17 -14.72
CA LYS A 83 -6.61 -7.65 -15.90
C LYS A 83 -5.10 -7.62 -15.66
N LEU A 84 -4.56 -6.53 -15.11
CA LEU A 84 -3.13 -6.41 -14.82
C LEU A 84 -2.67 -7.43 -13.78
N ARG A 85 -3.46 -7.67 -12.74
CA ARG A 85 -3.20 -8.70 -11.72
C ARG A 85 -3.09 -10.08 -12.36
N ARG A 86 -4.07 -10.46 -13.18
CA ARG A 86 -4.07 -11.76 -13.85
C ARG A 86 -2.92 -11.87 -14.85
N ALA A 87 -2.61 -10.80 -15.59
CA ALA A 87 -1.43 -10.74 -16.46
C ALA A 87 -0.12 -11.00 -15.71
N ILE A 88 0.08 -10.41 -14.52
CA ILE A 88 1.26 -10.68 -13.67
C ILE A 88 1.26 -12.14 -13.18
N GLN A 89 0.11 -12.69 -12.79
CA GLN A 89 0.02 -14.08 -12.31
C GLN A 89 0.33 -15.11 -13.40
N GLU A 90 -0.19 -14.89 -14.60
CA GLU A 90 -0.01 -15.77 -15.76
C GLU A 90 1.41 -15.66 -16.35
N ASN A 91 2.08 -14.51 -16.19
CA ASN A 91 3.45 -14.26 -16.65
C ASN A 91 4.47 -14.21 -15.51
N ARG A 92 4.16 -14.85 -14.38
CA ARG A 92 5.01 -14.79 -13.17
C ARG A 92 6.40 -15.35 -13.45
N GLN A 93 7.41 -14.69 -12.92
CA GLN A 93 8.77 -15.20 -12.93
C GLN A 93 8.96 -16.26 -11.84
N THR A 94 9.62 -17.37 -12.18
CA THR A 94 9.95 -18.45 -11.25
C THR A 94 11.41 -18.44 -10.84
N GLU A 95 12.28 -17.87 -11.67
CA GLU A 95 13.71 -17.84 -11.41
C GLU A 95 14.06 -16.78 -10.36
N PRO A 96 14.82 -17.14 -9.32
CA PRO A 96 15.37 -16.19 -8.37
C PRO A 96 16.14 -15.06 -9.06
N MET A 97 15.87 -13.83 -8.64
CA MET A 97 16.56 -12.65 -9.14
C MET A 97 16.69 -11.59 -8.05
N ARG A 98 17.72 -10.76 -8.20
CA ARG A 98 17.90 -9.58 -7.37
C ARG A 98 17.30 -8.38 -8.08
N ILE A 99 16.35 -7.73 -7.41
CA ILE A 99 15.60 -6.62 -7.95
C ILE A 99 15.83 -5.38 -7.08
N TYR A 100 15.81 -4.20 -7.71
CA TYR A 100 16.09 -2.93 -7.06
C TYR A 100 14.94 -1.96 -7.27
N ARG A 101 14.40 -1.41 -6.19
CA ARG A 101 13.43 -0.31 -6.23
C ARG A 101 14.00 0.84 -5.41
N ASN A 102 14.07 2.03 -5.99
CA ASN A 102 14.49 3.21 -5.24
C ASN A 102 13.31 4.09 -4.93
N LEU A 103 13.30 4.62 -3.70
CA LEU A 103 12.31 5.56 -3.21
C LEU A 103 13.02 6.79 -2.64
N GLU A 104 12.41 7.95 -2.81
CA GLU A 104 12.85 9.16 -2.11
C GLU A 104 12.25 9.15 -0.71
N LEU A 105 13.10 8.93 0.31
CA LEU A 105 12.71 8.82 1.70
C LEU A 105 13.55 9.74 2.59
N ASP A 106 12.92 10.27 3.64
CA ASP A 106 13.63 10.97 4.71
C ASP A 106 14.39 9.93 5.57
N PRO A 107 15.71 10.09 5.80
CA PRO A 107 16.47 9.20 6.68
C PRO A 107 15.88 9.05 8.09
N ALA A 108 15.27 10.09 8.65
CA ALA A 108 14.60 10.03 9.94
C ALA A 108 13.36 9.13 9.89
N TYR A 109 12.65 9.15 8.77
CA TYR A 109 11.51 8.26 8.53
C TYR A 109 11.98 6.80 8.41
N VAL A 110 13.05 6.54 7.65
CA VAL A 110 13.56 5.17 7.48
C VAL A 110 13.90 4.51 8.82
N ARG A 111 14.61 5.22 9.71
CA ARG A 111 14.98 4.72 11.03
C ARG A 111 13.78 4.41 11.94
N LYS A 112 12.67 5.11 11.73
CA LYS A 112 11.46 4.95 12.54
C LYS A 112 10.59 3.80 12.03
N GLU A 113 10.51 3.65 10.71
CA GLU A 113 9.45 2.85 10.06
C GLU A 113 9.93 1.47 9.61
N TYR A 114 11.24 1.32 9.40
CA TYR A 114 11.85 0.05 9.03
C TYR A 114 12.66 -0.52 10.20
N GLN A 115 12.35 -1.75 10.56
CA GLN A 115 13.08 -2.54 11.56
C GLN A 115 13.44 -3.89 10.97
N GLU A 116 14.57 -4.47 11.37
CA GLU A 116 14.92 -5.84 10.97
C GLU A 116 13.84 -6.83 11.41
N ASP A 117 13.64 -7.87 10.61
CA ASP A 117 12.57 -8.87 10.72
C ASP A 117 11.12 -8.34 10.59
N GLN A 118 10.92 -7.03 10.45
CA GLN A 118 9.61 -6.45 10.19
C GLN A 118 9.06 -7.00 8.86
N ILE A 119 7.81 -7.45 8.91
CA ILE A 119 7.07 -7.89 7.73
C ILE A 119 5.98 -6.89 7.38
N PHE A 120 5.75 -6.68 6.08
CA PHE A 120 4.74 -5.76 5.59
C PHE A 120 4.31 -6.07 4.16
N LEU A 121 3.28 -5.37 3.68
CA LEU A 121 2.78 -5.41 2.32
C LEU A 121 3.00 -4.07 1.63
N TRP A 122 3.32 -4.07 0.35
CA TRP A 122 3.22 -2.86 -0.48
C TRP A 122 1.85 -2.81 -1.18
N PRO A 123 0.98 -1.83 -0.88
CA PRO A 123 -0.39 -1.84 -1.38
C PRO A 123 -0.51 -1.62 -2.89
N THR A 124 0.51 -1.05 -3.52
CA THR A 124 0.54 -0.68 -4.94
C THR A 124 1.14 -1.75 -5.83
N PHE A 125 0.84 -1.69 -7.13
CA PHE A 125 1.69 -2.34 -8.11
C PHE A 125 3.06 -1.66 -8.06
N SER A 126 4.07 -2.42 -7.66
CA SER A 126 5.39 -1.84 -7.38
C SER A 126 6.31 -2.13 -8.55
N SER A 127 6.61 -1.09 -9.34
CA SER A 127 7.65 -1.16 -10.36
C SER A 127 9.03 -1.22 -9.71
N ALA A 128 9.91 -2.06 -10.21
CA ALA A 128 11.30 -2.16 -9.79
C ALA A 128 12.17 -2.46 -11.01
N SER A 129 13.48 -2.51 -10.87
CA SER A 129 14.41 -2.76 -11.97
C SER A 129 15.38 -3.88 -11.63
N ARG A 130 15.77 -4.67 -12.63
CA ARG A 130 16.92 -5.59 -12.50
C ARG A 130 18.26 -4.86 -12.54
N ASP A 131 18.29 -3.64 -13.09
CA ASP A 131 19.50 -2.81 -13.16
C ASP A 131 19.52 -1.81 -12.02
N ARG A 132 20.42 -2.05 -11.05
CA ARG A 132 20.64 -1.16 -9.90
C ARG A 132 20.93 0.28 -10.31
N LYS A 133 21.69 0.50 -11.39
CA LYS A 133 22.06 1.86 -11.86
C LYS A 133 20.85 2.59 -12.45
N ARG A 134 19.90 1.86 -13.02
CA ARG A 134 18.64 2.43 -13.49
C ARG A 134 17.72 2.76 -12.32
N ALA A 135 17.56 1.81 -11.40
CA ALA A 135 16.80 2.03 -10.17
C ALA A 135 17.29 3.26 -9.39
N SER A 136 18.61 3.47 -9.28
CA SER A 136 19.17 4.59 -8.51
C SER A 136 18.76 5.99 -8.97
N LYS A 137 18.19 6.14 -10.17
CA LYS A 137 17.71 7.43 -10.67
C LYS A 137 16.40 7.89 -10.02
N PHE A 138 15.72 7.01 -9.30
CA PHE A 138 14.35 7.28 -8.82
C PHE A 138 14.20 7.57 -7.33
N GLY A 139 15.31 7.60 -6.58
CA GLY A 139 15.27 7.95 -5.18
C GLY A 139 16.56 7.67 -4.42
N ASN A 140 16.68 8.31 -3.27
CA ASN A 140 17.86 8.28 -2.41
C ASN A 140 18.04 7.00 -1.56
N TYR A 141 17.00 6.17 -1.37
CA TYR A 141 17.07 4.87 -0.69
C TYR A 141 16.83 3.71 -1.66
N THR A 142 17.64 2.66 -1.56
CA THR A 142 17.54 1.46 -2.41
C THR A 142 16.94 0.29 -1.62
N PHE A 143 15.81 -0.22 -2.09
CA PHE A 143 15.26 -1.50 -1.66
C PHE A 143 15.84 -2.59 -2.55
N GLN A 144 16.73 -3.39 -1.98
CA GLN A 144 17.30 -4.55 -2.65
C GLN A 144 16.46 -5.77 -2.28
N ILE A 145 15.66 -6.24 -3.23
CA ILE A 145 14.69 -7.30 -3.05
C ILE A 145 15.29 -8.61 -3.55
N ASP A 146 15.36 -9.59 -2.67
CA ASP A 146 15.71 -10.96 -2.99
C ASP A 146 14.43 -11.78 -3.23
N THR A 147 14.30 -12.34 -4.44
CA THR A 147 13.18 -13.21 -4.80
C THR A 147 13.51 -14.69 -4.70
N SER A 148 14.71 -15.06 -4.20
CA SER A 148 15.08 -16.47 -4.00
C SER A 148 14.35 -17.12 -2.82
N SER A 149 13.68 -16.35 -1.98
CA SER A 149 12.88 -16.89 -0.89
C SER A 149 11.67 -17.64 -1.45
N ASN A 150 11.22 -18.68 -0.76
CA ASN A 150 10.00 -19.44 -1.10
C ASN A 150 8.69 -18.64 -0.94
N GLY A 151 8.76 -17.30 -0.93
CA GLY A 151 7.59 -16.43 -0.80
C GLY A 151 6.76 -16.43 -2.08
N VAL A 152 5.43 -16.55 -1.95
CA VAL A 152 4.48 -16.66 -3.08
C VAL A 152 4.11 -15.29 -3.69
N THR A 153 4.95 -14.27 -3.51
CA THR A 153 4.71 -12.95 -4.10
C THR A 153 4.89 -13.04 -5.63
N TYR A 154 3.89 -12.59 -6.39
CA TYR A 154 3.96 -12.58 -7.85
C TYR A 154 4.67 -11.33 -8.38
N TYR A 155 5.57 -11.53 -9.34
CA TYR A 155 6.23 -10.46 -10.08
C TYR A 155 6.52 -10.92 -11.52
N THR A 156 6.57 -9.97 -12.44
CA THR A 156 6.79 -10.23 -13.88
C THR A 156 7.82 -9.25 -14.42
N ASP A 157 8.79 -9.75 -15.17
CA ASP A 157 9.63 -8.93 -16.05
C ASP A 157 8.78 -8.40 -17.21
N ILE A 158 8.56 -7.09 -17.23
CA ILE A 158 7.75 -6.41 -18.25
C ILE A 158 8.62 -5.61 -19.23
N SER A 159 9.94 -5.72 -19.15
CA SER A 159 10.88 -4.91 -19.93
C SER A 159 10.66 -5.00 -21.44
N LYS A 160 10.32 -6.17 -21.99
CA LYS A 160 10.04 -6.36 -23.42
C LYS A 160 8.75 -5.70 -23.91
N TYR A 161 7.86 -5.33 -23.00
CA TYR A 161 6.59 -4.68 -23.31
C TYR A 161 6.57 -3.20 -22.91
N SER A 162 7.53 -2.77 -22.09
CA SER A 162 7.61 -1.40 -21.58
C SER A 162 7.93 -0.42 -22.71
N GLU A 163 7.37 0.79 -22.62
CA GLU A 163 7.81 1.96 -23.40
C GLU A 163 9.29 2.29 -23.15
N PHE A 164 9.82 1.87 -22.00
CA PHE A 164 11.21 2.07 -21.61
C PHE A 164 11.93 0.73 -21.35
N PRO A 165 12.23 -0.09 -22.38
CA PRO A 165 12.82 -1.42 -22.18
C PRO A 165 14.15 -1.40 -21.42
N HIS A 166 14.91 -0.31 -21.57
CA HIS A 166 16.19 -0.09 -20.93
C HIS A 166 16.11 0.10 -19.40
N GLU A 167 14.92 0.34 -18.85
CA GLU A 167 14.70 0.36 -17.40
C GLU A 167 14.69 -1.05 -16.79
N GLN A 168 14.60 -2.09 -17.63
CA GLN A 168 14.56 -3.49 -17.20
C GLN A 168 13.53 -3.73 -16.10
N GLU A 169 12.33 -3.18 -16.32
CA GLU A 169 11.30 -3.11 -15.30
C GLU A 169 10.72 -4.47 -14.94
N VAL A 170 10.61 -4.71 -13.64
CA VAL A 170 9.91 -5.83 -13.04
C VAL A 170 8.74 -5.27 -12.24
N LEU A 171 7.53 -5.77 -12.52
CA LEU A 171 6.31 -5.31 -11.89
C LEU A 171 5.84 -6.31 -10.85
N PHE A 172 5.71 -5.86 -9.59
CA PHE A 172 5.15 -6.64 -8.51
C PHE A 172 3.64 -6.49 -8.41
N TYR A 173 2.99 -7.58 -7.99
CA TYR A 173 1.56 -7.64 -7.68
C TYR A 173 1.19 -6.68 -6.53
N PRO A 174 -0.02 -6.10 -6.49
CA PRO A 174 -0.42 -5.25 -5.38
C PRO A 174 -0.56 -6.08 -4.10
N TYR A 175 -0.15 -5.51 -2.97
CA TYR A 175 -0.03 -6.20 -1.67
C TYR A 175 0.96 -7.36 -1.69
N SER A 176 2.03 -7.24 -2.48
CA SER A 176 3.22 -8.08 -2.37
C SER A 176 3.81 -7.97 -0.96
N GLY A 177 4.18 -9.11 -0.37
CA GLY A 177 4.70 -9.20 0.99
C GLY A 177 6.23 -9.19 1.04
N PHE A 178 6.78 -8.49 2.03
CA PHE A 178 8.22 -8.35 2.23
C PHE A 178 8.60 -8.47 3.70
N ARG A 179 9.79 -9.02 3.97
CA ARG A 179 10.48 -8.95 5.27
C ARG A 179 11.75 -8.14 5.14
N VAL A 180 12.00 -7.24 6.08
CA VAL A 180 13.29 -6.53 6.19
C VAL A 180 14.34 -7.49 6.72
N LYS A 181 15.38 -7.75 5.94
CA LYS A 181 16.50 -8.63 6.32
C LYS A 181 17.63 -7.89 6.99
N GLU A 182 17.92 -6.70 6.50
CA GLU A 182 19.06 -5.91 6.94
C GLU A 182 18.85 -4.47 6.52
N ILE A 183 19.26 -3.53 7.39
CA ILE A 183 19.23 -2.09 7.10
C ILE A 183 20.66 -1.54 7.12
N LEU A 184 21.20 -1.27 5.93
CA LEU A 184 22.52 -0.65 5.76
C LEU A 184 22.35 0.86 5.67
N SER A 185 22.25 1.51 6.83
CA SER A 185 21.93 2.94 6.94
C SER A 185 22.92 3.84 6.19
N ASP A 186 24.23 3.59 6.31
CA ASP A 186 25.28 4.39 5.65
C ASP A 186 25.22 4.29 4.12
N ALA A 187 24.88 3.10 3.63
CA ALA A 187 24.72 2.85 2.20
C ALA A 187 23.33 3.23 1.67
N LYS A 188 22.40 3.60 2.57
CA LYS A 188 20.97 3.82 2.27
C LYS A 188 20.33 2.63 1.54
N ILE A 189 20.65 1.41 1.99
CA ILE A 189 20.10 0.17 1.43
C ILE A 189 19.25 -0.53 2.48
N ILE A 190 18.05 -0.94 2.08
CA ILE A 190 17.17 -1.82 2.85
C ILE A 190 17.07 -3.14 2.07
N LYS A 191 17.59 -4.22 2.64
CA LYS A 191 17.48 -5.55 2.03
C LYS A 191 16.15 -6.16 2.41
N LEU A 192 15.40 -6.59 1.40
CA LEU A 192 14.12 -7.25 1.56
C LEU A 192 14.18 -8.67 1.02
N GLU A 193 13.43 -9.58 1.62
CA GLU A 193 13.06 -10.85 1.00
C GLU A 193 11.54 -10.91 0.76
N CYS A 194 11.12 -11.59 -0.30
CA CYS A 194 9.70 -11.82 -0.55
C CYS A 194 9.09 -12.73 0.52
N VAL A 195 7.87 -12.41 0.94
CA VAL A 195 7.06 -13.20 1.88
C VAL A 195 5.68 -13.41 1.28
N ASP A 196 5.04 -14.54 1.62
CA ASP A 196 3.65 -14.79 1.26
C ASP A 196 2.71 -13.77 1.91
N THR A 197 1.84 -13.14 1.11
CA THR A 197 0.88 -12.13 1.59
C THR A 197 -0.04 -12.67 2.69
N LEU A 198 -0.48 -13.94 2.60
CA LEU A 198 -1.35 -14.53 3.61
C LEU A 198 -0.60 -14.79 4.91
N ALA A 199 0.68 -15.15 4.84
CA ALA A 199 1.54 -15.27 6.01
C ALA A 199 1.71 -13.94 6.75
N VAL A 200 1.90 -12.82 6.02
CA VAL A 200 1.96 -11.47 6.63
C VAL A 200 0.64 -11.12 7.32
N GLU A 201 -0.50 -11.36 6.66
CA GLU A 201 -1.82 -11.12 7.24
C GLU A 201 -2.11 -12.01 8.46
N LEU A 202 -1.68 -13.28 8.41
CA LEU A 202 -1.88 -14.22 9.51
C LEU A 202 -1.04 -13.85 10.74
N HIS A 203 0.24 -13.56 10.55
CA HIS A 203 1.12 -13.09 11.61
C HIS A 203 0.56 -11.82 12.27
N SER A 204 0.10 -10.88 11.45
CA SER A 204 -0.45 -9.63 11.95
C SER A 204 -1.77 -9.80 12.69
N LYS A 205 -2.59 -10.81 12.34
CA LYS A 205 -3.80 -11.16 13.11
C LYS A 205 -3.45 -11.64 14.51
N GLN A 206 -2.36 -12.40 14.66
CA GLN A 206 -1.92 -12.93 15.95
C GLN A 206 -1.39 -11.83 16.88
N LEU A 207 -0.83 -10.76 16.30
CA LEU A 207 -0.33 -9.61 17.05
C LEU A 207 -1.41 -8.63 17.50
N ILE A 208 -2.67 -8.82 17.09
CA ILE A 208 -3.76 -7.91 17.49
C ILE A 208 -4.45 -8.49 18.72
N PRO A 209 -4.22 -7.94 19.91
CA PRO A 209 -4.76 -8.50 21.15
C PRO A 209 -6.28 -8.36 21.25
N GLU A 210 -6.89 -7.32 20.65
CA GLU A 210 -8.35 -7.12 20.67
C GLU A 210 -8.88 -6.46 19.38
N GLN A 211 -9.99 -7.00 18.87
CA GLN A 211 -10.83 -6.34 17.87
C GLN A 211 -12.03 -5.70 18.57
N VAL A 212 -12.06 -4.37 18.64
CA VAL A 212 -13.20 -3.62 19.16
C VAL A 212 -14.19 -3.40 18.02
N LYS A 213 -15.37 -4.02 18.12
CA LYS A 213 -16.45 -3.83 17.16
C LYS A 213 -17.35 -2.68 17.61
N LEU A 214 -17.29 -1.57 16.89
CA LEU A 214 -18.17 -0.42 17.06
C LEU A 214 -19.34 -0.51 16.08
N PHE A 215 -20.54 -0.14 16.49
CA PHE A 215 -21.69 -0.01 15.59
C PHE A 215 -22.03 1.46 15.40
N ASP A 216 -22.06 1.92 14.15
CA ASP A 216 -22.61 3.20 13.77
C ASP A 216 -24.09 3.00 13.39
N GLN A 217 -24.97 3.39 14.31
CA GLN A 217 -26.41 3.27 14.14
C GLN A 217 -26.95 4.18 13.02
N ARG A 218 -26.31 5.31 12.71
CA ARG A 218 -26.79 6.22 11.65
C ARG A 218 -26.49 5.65 10.28
N ARG A 219 -25.28 5.12 10.11
CA ARG A 219 -24.83 4.53 8.85
C ARG A 219 -25.23 3.05 8.72
N GLN A 220 -25.75 2.46 9.80
CA GLN A 220 -26.09 1.03 9.91
C GLN A 220 -24.90 0.15 9.52
N MET A 221 -23.73 0.44 10.09
CA MET A 221 -22.46 -0.23 9.75
C MET A 221 -21.64 -0.55 10.99
N PHE A 222 -20.79 -1.57 10.93
CA PHE A 222 -19.84 -1.93 11.97
C PHE A 222 -18.43 -1.45 11.61
N VAL A 223 -17.78 -0.72 12.53
CA VAL A 223 -16.37 -0.34 12.46
C VAL A 223 -15.57 -1.19 13.45
N TYR A 224 -14.65 -1.97 12.94
CA TYR A 224 -13.72 -2.80 13.69
C TYR A 224 -12.44 -2.02 13.93
N LEU A 225 -12.16 -1.67 15.18
CA LEU A 225 -10.89 -1.08 15.60
C LEU A 225 -9.97 -2.19 16.09
N HIS A 226 -8.74 -2.23 15.61
CA HIS A 226 -7.75 -3.18 16.06
C HIS A 226 -6.82 -2.49 17.05
N LYS A 227 -6.94 -2.91 18.31
CA LYS A 227 -6.25 -2.31 19.46
C LYS A 227 -5.00 -3.13 19.73
N ASP A 228 -3.81 -2.51 19.65
CA ASP A 228 -2.66 -2.93 20.44
C ASP A 228 -2.86 -2.36 21.85
N SER A 229 -2.25 -3.00 22.85
CA SER A 229 -2.25 -2.71 24.27
C SER A 229 -2.14 -1.22 24.65
N LYS A 230 -1.67 -0.33 23.76
CA LYS A 230 -1.61 1.13 23.96
C LYS A 230 -2.28 2.01 22.89
N TYR A 231 -2.59 1.52 21.68
CA TYR A 231 -3.15 2.32 20.57
C TYR A 231 -4.06 1.51 19.64
N VAL A 232 -4.93 2.18 18.87
CA VAL A 232 -5.64 1.54 17.75
C VAL A 232 -4.86 1.80 16.47
N HIS A 233 -4.40 0.73 15.82
CA HIS A 233 -3.49 0.85 14.67
C HIS A 233 -4.21 0.83 13.33
N TRP A 234 -5.44 0.34 13.28
CA TRP A 234 -6.24 0.36 12.06
C TRP A 234 -7.73 0.13 12.35
N SER A 235 -8.56 0.62 11.43
CA SER A 235 -10.00 0.40 11.42
C SER A 235 -10.45 -0.20 10.10
N LYS A 236 -11.30 -1.23 10.15
CA LYS A 236 -12.04 -1.76 9.00
C LYS A 236 -13.52 -1.54 9.25
N ALA A 237 -14.35 -1.36 8.23
CA ALA A 237 -15.79 -1.45 8.38
C ALA A 237 -16.39 -2.46 7.42
N ASP A 238 -17.64 -2.85 7.67
CA ASP A 238 -18.39 -3.81 6.88
C ASP A 238 -19.03 -3.21 5.61
N GLN A 239 -19.14 -1.87 5.51
CA GLN A 239 -19.60 -1.16 4.31
C GLN A 239 -18.48 -0.23 3.78
N PRO A 240 -17.52 -0.76 3.01
CA PRO A 240 -16.29 -0.05 2.62
C PRO A 240 -16.51 1.18 1.74
N ASP A 241 -17.57 1.22 0.93
CA ASP A 241 -18.03 2.38 0.17
C ASP A 241 -18.49 3.54 1.06
N LYS A 242 -18.75 3.28 2.35
CA LYS A 242 -19.15 4.25 3.36
C LYS A 242 -18.09 4.48 4.43
N ILE A 243 -16.88 3.97 4.26
CA ILE A 243 -15.78 4.12 5.23
C ILE A 243 -15.07 5.47 5.04
N TYR A 244 -14.94 6.17 6.17
CA TYR A 244 -14.21 7.42 6.31
C TYR A 244 -13.14 7.31 7.42
N CYS A 245 -12.47 6.16 7.59
CA CYS A 245 -11.55 5.98 8.72
C CYS A 245 -10.31 5.14 8.36
N ILE A 246 -9.14 5.78 8.38
CA ILE A 246 -7.80 5.19 8.43
C ILE A 246 -6.98 6.15 9.30
N GLY A 247 -6.26 5.66 10.31
CA GLY A 247 -5.44 6.52 11.16
C GLY A 247 -4.08 5.89 11.48
N GLU A 248 -3.05 6.75 11.55
CA GLU A 248 -1.97 6.71 12.55
C GLU A 248 -1.30 8.10 12.65
N ASN A 249 -0.78 8.47 13.82
CA ASN A 249 0.37 9.40 13.94
C ASN A 249 1.13 9.16 15.27
N PRO A 250 2.31 8.51 15.24
CA PRO A 250 3.14 8.31 16.43
C PRO A 250 4.06 9.49 16.81
N THR A 251 4.17 10.58 16.03
CA THR A 251 5.29 11.55 16.21
C THR A 251 4.98 13.05 16.07
N GLY A 252 3.75 13.55 16.06
CA GLY A 252 3.57 15.01 15.96
C GLY A 252 2.21 15.57 16.35
N TYR A 253 2.16 16.11 17.57
CA TYR A 253 1.30 17.18 18.11
C TYR A 253 -0.05 17.45 17.43
N TRP A 254 -1.15 17.17 18.17
CA TRP A 254 -2.24 18.10 18.53
C TRP A 254 -3.03 17.52 19.75
N ASP A 255 -2.53 17.77 20.96
CA ASP A 255 -3.25 17.88 22.25
C ASP A 255 -4.26 16.81 22.74
N SER A 256 -4.22 15.54 22.30
CA SER A 256 -4.87 14.49 23.12
C SER A 256 -4.46 13.06 22.74
N PRO A 257 -4.15 12.18 23.71
CA PRO A 257 -3.95 10.74 23.49
C PRO A 257 -5.23 9.97 23.08
N LYS A 258 -6.25 10.66 22.55
CA LYS A 258 -7.57 10.12 22.24
C LYS A 258 -8.09 10.48 20.85
N ARG A 259 -7.31 11.17 19.99
CA ARG A 259 -7.75 11.64 18.67
C ARG A 259 -7.16 10.82 17.50
N PHE A 260 -8.01 10.38 16.57
CA PHE A 260 -7.67 9.61 15.37
C PHE A 260 -8.00 10.44 14.14
N HIS A 261 -7.01 10.89 13.38
CA HIS A 261 -7.24 11.74 12.21
C HIS A 261 -7.53 10.94 10.95
N HIS A 262 -8.45 11.45 10.13
CA HIS A 262 -8.82 10.97 8.80
C HIS A 262 -8.59 12.08 7.75
N ARG A 263 -8.60 11.72 6.47
CA ARG A 263 -8.53 12.67 5.35
C ARG A 263 -9.81 13.55 5.28
N ASN A 264 -9.72 14.72 4.66
CA ASN A 264 -10.83 15.69 4.56
C ASN A 264 -11.35 16.23 5.91
N GLY A 265 -10.53 16.22 6.97
CA GLY A 265 -10.84 16.87 8.25
C GLY A 265 -11.64 16.02 9.24
N TYR A 266 -11.90 14.75 8.94
CA TYR A 266 -12.56 13.86 9.90
C TYR A 266 -11.59 13.44 11.02
N PHE A 267 -12.06 13.25 12.26
CA PHE A 267 -11.30 12.55 13.31
C PHE A 267 -12.19 11.88 14.37
N LEU A 268 -11.75 10.78 14.97
CA LEU A 268 -12.42 10.15 16.12
C LEU A 268 -11.79 10.61 17.43
N ASN A 269 -12.58 10.89 18.46
CA ASN A 269 -12.13 11.21 19.82
C ASN A 269 -12.74 10.23 20.82
N ARG A 270 -11.92 9.55 21.64
CA ARG A 270 -12.44 8.72 22.74
C ARG A 270 -12.82 9.60 23.94
N GLY A 271 -14.09 9.93 24.08
CA GLY A 271 -14.63 10.62 25.25
C GLY A 271 -14.92 9.68 26.43
N TYR A 272 -15.36 10.23 27.56
CA TYR A 272 -15.84 9.46 28.71
C TYR A 272 -17.10 8.63 28.40
N SER A 273 -17.90 9.06 27.43
CA SER A 273 -19.19 8.45 27.05
C SER A 273 -19.13 7.58 25.80
N GLY A 274 -17.93 7.20 25.34
CA GLY A 274 -17.72 6.47 24.09
C GLY A 274 -16.91 7.25 23.05
N TRP A 275 -16.89 6.74 21.82
CA TRP A 275 -16.11 7.31 20.72
C TRP A 275 -16.92 8.38 19.97
N LYS A 276 -16.33 9.50 19.57
CA LYS A 276 -17.00 10.59 18.86
C LYS A 276 -16.30 10.91 17.54
N GLU A 277 -16.99 10.91 16.41
CA GLU A 277 -16.49 11.40 15.12
C GLU A 277 -16.68 12.91 15.02
N TYR A 278 -15.72 13.58 14.40
CA TYR A 278 -15.72 14.98 14.04
C TYR A 278 -15.38 15.12 12.56
N LEU A 279 -15.83 16.20 11.90
CA LEU A 279 -15.45 16.66 10.56
C LEU A 279 -15.10 18.14 10.63
N ASN A 280 -13.88 18.53 10.26
CA ASN A 280 -13.40 19.91 10.34
C ASN A 280 -13.69 20.52 11.73
N ASN A 281 -13.41 19.76 12.80
CA ASN A 281 -13.72 20.09 14.21
C ASN A 281 -15.20 20.15 14.61
N HIS A 282 -16.14 19.86 13.70
CA HIS A 282 -17.56 19.77 14.01
C HIS A 282 -17.94 18.35 14.39
N TYR A 283 -18.63 18.17 15.51
CA TYR A 283 -19.12 16.87 15.93
C TYR A 283 -20.05 16.27 14.86
N HIS A 284 -19.80 15.01 14.51
CA HIS A 284 -20.51 14.30 13.46
C HIS A 284 -21.32 13.12 14.01
N ALA A 285 -20.71 12.24 14.81
CA ALA A 285 -21.36 11.02 15.31
C ALA A 285 -20.77 10.56 16.66
N THR A 286 -21.50 9.70 17.38
CA THR A 286 -21.00 8.95 18.54
C THR A 286 -21.13 7.46 18.26
N PHE A 287 -20.10 6.68 18.59
CA PHE A 287 -20.13 5.22 18.55
C PHE A 287 -20.21 4.69 19.96
N GLN A 288 -21.15 3.78 20.18
CA GLN A 288 -21.21 2.97 21.38
C GLN A 288 -20.36 1.73 21.17
N GLN A 289 -19.54 1.39 22.17
CA GLN A 289 -18.90 0.09 22.22
C GLN A 289 -20.01 -0.93 22.48
N LYS A 290 -20.25 -1.82 21.53
CA LYS A 290 -21.08 -3.00 21.80
C LYS A 290 -20.21 -4.00 22.52
N GLU A 291 -20.67 -4.44 23.69
CA GLU A 291 -20.18 -5.66 24.35
C GLU A 291 -20.51 -6.88 23.48
#